data_AF-A0A3D4YSD6-F1
#
_entry.id   AF-A0A3D4YSD6-F1
#
_cell.length_a   1.000
_cell.length_b   1.000
_cell.length_c   1.000
_cell.angle_alpha   90.00
_cell.angle_beta   90.00
_cell.angle_gamma   90.00
#
_symmetry.space_group_name_H-M   'P 1'
#
loop_
_entity.id
_entity.type
_entity.pdbx_description
1 polymer ?
#
loop_
_entity_poly.entity_id
_entity_poly.type
_entity_poly.pdbx_seq_one_letter_code
_entity_poly.pdbx_strand_id
1 'polypeptide(L)'
;MTPIQLTPGRGREGIRENGGQRLPPWLRALLGVSLEIKLLGANLIILGLAVLVLFAPAHVLAGPLTDFYVVIAALIIGATVNLALVKLALRPVNALERVAKLVSEGRLAERVPASVVADRKLTHLSITINEMLDSLAAGRERMRKLGAEVVYAEERERAQVARELHDSVGQTLAAASFQIAAVAHEIGNHAASARLAGVRELLRTALEEIRNVSRSLHPRVATDLGLPTALEALGDATQQRSLVDVQVNVD
;
A
#
# COMPACT_ATOMS: atom_id res chain seq x y z
N MET A 1 18.93 38.74 23.58
CA MET A 1 17.66 37.97 23.45
C MET A 1 16.81 38.69 22.44
N THR A 2 16.77 38.16 21.22
CA THR A 2 16.23 38.80 20.02
C THR A 2 15.32 37.76 19.36
N PRO A 3 14.06 38.08 19.02
CA PRO A 3 13.12 37.07 18.57
C PRO A 3 13.43 36.65 17.13
N ILE A 4 13.46 35.34 16.91
CA ILE A 4 13.62 34.69 15.61
C ILE A 4 12.31 34.86 14.83
N GLN A 5 12.32 35.67 13.78
CA GLN A 5 11.23 35.72 12.80
C GLN A 5 11.34 34.52 11.85
N LEU A 6 10.33 33.65 11.89
CA LEU A 6 10.11 32.60 10.89
C LEU A 6 9.41 33.23 9.68
N THR A 7 10.17 33.46 8.61
CA THR A 7 9.62 33.71 7.27
C THR A 7 8.91 32.45 6.75
N PRO A 8 7.64 32.51 6.31
CA PRO A 8 7.02 31.39 5.63
C PRO A 8 7.62 31.25 4.23
N GLY A 9 8.17 30.07 3.94
CA GLY A 9 8.74 29.72 2.65
C GLY A 9 7.71 29.87 1.53
N ARG A 10 7.96 30.83 0.65
CA ARG A 10 7.47 30.84 -0.73
C ARG A 10 7.92 29.53 -1.39
N GLY A 11 6.97 28.70 -1.80
CA GLY A 11 7.31 27.52 -2.58
C GLY A 11 6.20 26.49 -2.71
N ARG A 12 5.03 26.90 -3.23
CA ARG A 12 4.13 26.07 -4.07
C ARG A 12 2.88 26.85 -4.54
N GLU A 13 3.07 28.11 -4.93
CA GLU A 13 2.20 28.75 -5.92
C GLU A 13 2.71 28.35 -7.30
N GLY A 14 1.99 27.45 -7.94
CA GLY A 14 2.40 26.88 -9.21
C GLY A 14 1.55 25.71 -9.66
N ILE A 15 0.26 25.67 -9.29
CA ILE A 15 -0.72 24.94 -10.10
C ILE A 15 -0.88 25.78 -11.36
N ARG A 16 0.00 25.52 -12.33
CA ARG A 16 -0.17 25.96 -13.70
C ARG A 16 -1.57 25.53 -14.13
N GLU A 17 -2.42 26.51 -14.40
CA GLU A 17 -3.59 26.38 -15.27
C GLU A 17 -3.10 25.84 -16.62
N ASN A 18 -2.96 24.52 -16.72
CA ASN A 18 -2.47 23.89 -17.93
C ASN A 18 -3.67 23.42 -18.75
N GLY A 19 -4.06 24.24 -19.73
CA GLY A 19 -4.57 23.72 -21.01
C GLY A 19 -5.90 22.99 -21.00
N GLY A 20 -6.84 23.33 -20.12
CA GLY A 20 -8.24 22.96 -20.32
C GLY A 20 -8.77 23.64 -21.56
N GLN A 21 -8.71 22.98 -22.73
CA GLN A 21 -9.36 23.41 -23.97
C GLN A 21 -10.73 23.98 -23.58
N ARG A 22 -10.93 25.28 -23.80
CA ARG A 22 -12.21 25.95 -23.55
C ARG A 22 -13.23 25.31 -24.49
N LEU A 23 -13.89 24.26 -24.03
CA LEU A 23 -14.93 23.56 -24.77
C LEU A 23 -15.94 24.62 -25.24
N PRO A 24 -16.33 24.62 -26.53
CA PRO A 24 -17.32 25.55 -27.06
C PRO A 24 -18.57 25.55 -26.18
N PRO A 25 -19.28 26.69 -26.02
CA PRO A 25 -20.44 26.79 -25.13
C PRO A 25 -21.54 25.77 -25.47
N TRP A 26 -21.73 25.47 -26.76
CA TRP A 26 -22.67 24.43 -27.22
C TRP A 26 -22.25 23.01 -26.79
N LEU A 27 -20.94 22.74 -26.68
CA LEU A 27 -20.42 21.45 -26.23
C LEU A 27 -20.64 21.28 -24.72
N ARG A 28 -20.44 22.32 -23.92
CA ARG A 28 -20.72 22.29 -22.46
C ARG A 28 -22.20 22.06 -22.16
N ALA A 29 -23.07 22.72 -22.93
CA ALA A 29 -24.51 22.52 -22.85
C ALA A 29 -24.88 21.07 -23.17
N LEU A 30 -24.27 20.49 -24.21
CA LEU A 30 -24.46 19.09 -24.59
C LEU A 30 -23.94 18.12 -23.52
N LEU A 31 -22.78 18.40 -22.91
CA LEU A 31 -22.12 17.53 -21.93
C LEU A 31 -22.91 17.41 -20.61
N GLY A 32 -23.64 18.46 -20.22
CA GLY A 32 -24.46 18.49 -19.00
C GLY A 32 -25.77 17.68 -19.06
N VAL A 33 -26.15 17.18 -20.23
CA VAL A 33 -27.38 16.41 -20.42
C VAL A 33 -27.15 14.91 -20.17
N SER A 34 -28.17 14.21 -19.62
CA SER A 34 -28.09 12.76 -19.39
C SER A 34 -27.80 12.02 -20.70
N LEU A 35 -27.12 10.88 -20.58
CA LEU A 35 -26.72 10.06 -21.73
C LEU A 35 -27.93 9.66 -22.59
N GLU A 36 -29.04 9.35 -21.95
CA GLU A 36 -30.31 9.01 -22.60
C GLU A 36 -30.78 10.10 -23.55
N ILE A 37 -30.69 11.37 -23.12
CA ILE A 37 -31.11 12.51 -23.93
C ILE A 37 -30.12 12.76 -25.08
N LYS A 38 -28.82 12.52 -24.88
CA LYS A 38 -27.83 12.59 -25.97
C LYS A 38 -28.12 11.54 -27.05
N LEU A 39 -28.46 10.32 -26.64
CA LEU A 39 -28.78 9.23 -27.56
C LEU A 39 -30.11 9.46 -28.27
N LEU A 40 -31.14 9.89 -27.53
CA LEU A 40 -32.45 10.26 -28.09
C LEU A 40 -32.34 11.43 -29.06
N GLY A 41 -31.59 12.49 -28.71
CA GLY A 41 -31.37 13.64 -29.58
C GLY A 41 -30.65 13.26 -30.87
N ALA A 42 -29.60 12.42 -30.79
CA ALA A 42 -28.91 11.91 -31.96
C ALA A 42 -29.84 11.09 -32.87
N ASN A 43 -30.65 10.19 -32.29
CA ASN A 43 -31.63 9.41 -33.05
C ASN A 43 -32.70 10.28 -33.70
N LEU A 44 -33.17 11.32 -33.00
CA LEU A 44 -34.15 12.27 -33.54
C LEU A 44 -33.58 13.09 -34.72
N ILE A 45 -32.31 13.49 -34.63
CA ILE A 45 -31.60 14.18 -35.72
C ILE A 45 -31.41 13.25 -36.92
N ILE A 46 -31.00 11.99 -36.70
CA ILE A 46 -30.84 10.99 -37.75
C ILE A 46 -32.20 10.76 -38.46
N LEU A 47 -33.27 10.58 -37.68
CA LEU A 47 -34.62 10.38 -38.22
C LEU A 47 -35.09 11.62 -39.01
N GLY A 48 -34.89 12.82 -38.46
CA GLY A 48 -35.27 14.07 -39.11
C GLY A 48 -34.52 14.31 -40.43
N LEU A 49 -33.22 13.98 -40.48
CA LEU A 49 -32.43 14.06 -41.69
C LEU A 49 -32.91 13.05 -42.74
N ALA A 50 -33.21 11.82 -42.33
CA ALA A 50 -33.74 10.79 -43.22
C ALA A 50 -35.08 11.21 -43.84
N VAL A 51 -35.98 11.80 -43.05
CA VAL A 51 -37.26 12.33 -43.54
C VAL A 51 -37.02 13.52 -44.47
N LEU A 52 -36.18 14.49 -44.10
CA LEU A 52 -35.90 15.67 -44.92
C LEU A 52 -35.43 15.28 -46.32
N VAL A 53 -34.55 14.30 -46.41
CA VAL A 53 -34.01 13.79 -47.68
C VAL A 53 -35.11 13.17 -48.54
N LEU A 54 -36.04 12.42 -47.94
CA LEU A 54 -37.17 11.80 -48.66
C LEU A 54 -38.11 12.86 -49.29
N PHE A 55 -38.21 14.05 -48.68
CA PHE A 55 -39.10 15.13 -49.14
C PHE A 55 -38.36 16.27 -49.89
N ALA A 56 -37.05 16.20 -50.07
CA ALA A 56 -36.24 17.32 -50.60
C ALA A 56 -36.42 17.50 -52.11
N PRO A 57 -36.95 18.62 -52.65
CA PRO A 57 -37.48 18.76 -54.02
C PRO A 57 -36.55 18.36 -55.18
N ALA A 58 -35.25 18.22 -54.93
CA ALA A 58 -34.29 17.59 -55.83
C ALA A 58 -34.59 16.10 -56.13
N HIS A 59 -35.35 15.41 -55.27
CA HIS A 59 -35.79 14.00 -55.46
C HIS A 59 -36.67 13.82 -56.70
N VAL A 60 -37.46 14.84 -57.05
CA VAL A 60 -38.42 14.77 -58.18
C VAL A 60 -37.72 14.68 -59.54
N LEU A 61 -36.44 15.10 -59.64
CA LEU A 61 -35.66 15.05 -60.89
C LEU A 61 -34.61 13.92 -60.96
N ALA A 62 -34.27 13.26 -59.85
CA ALA A 62 -33.12 12.35 -59.76
C ALA A 62 -33.44 10.86 -60.03
N GLY A 63 -34.72 10.45 -59.91
CA GLY A 63 -35.19 9.10 -60.20
C GLY A 63 -35.10 8.11 -59.02
N PRO A 64 -35.79 6.96 -59.09
CA PRO A 64 -36.03 6.08 -57.93
C PRO A 64 -34.79 5.35 -57.41
N LEU A 65 -33.74 5.17 -58.23
CA LEU A 65 -32.51 4.48 -57.82
C LEU A 65 -31.63 5.37 -56.93
N THR A 66 -31.59 6.68 -57.15
CA THR A 66 -30.79 7.60 -56.32
C THR A 66 -31.35 7.68 -54.91
N ASP A 67 -32.68 7.65 -54.76
CA ASP A 67 -33.35 7.68 -53.45
C ASP A 67 -32.97 6.45 -52.61
N PHE A 68 -32.88 5.27 -53.23
CA PHE A 68 -32.46 4.04 -52.57
C PHE A 68 -31.04 4.13 -51.99
N TYR A 69 -30.06 4.58 -52.79
CA TYR A 69 -28.68 4.72 -52.32
C TYR A 69 -28.52 5.78 -51.24
N VAL A 70 -29.26 6.87 -51.33
CA VAL A 70 -29.20 7.94 -50.32
C VAL A 70 -29.79 7.46 -48.99
N VAL A 71 -30.89 6.71 -48.99
CA VAL A 71 -31.45 6.13 -47.76
C VAL A 71 -30.47 5.14 -47.12
N ILE A 72 -29.83 4.27 -47.91
CA ILE A 72 -28.81 3.35 -47.41
C ILE A 72 -27.63 4.12 -46.80
N ALA A 73 -27.12 5.14 -47.48
CA ALA A 73 -26.03 5.97 -46.97
C ALA A 73 -26.42 6.65 -45.65
N ALA A 74 -27.64 7.19 -45.55
CA ALA A 74 -28.16 7.79 -44.32
C ALA A 74 -28.25 6.79 -43.16
N LEU A 75 -28.71 5.55 -43.44
CA LEU A 75 -28.76 4.47 -42.43
C LEU A 75 -27.36 4.07 -41.95
N ILE A 76 -26.39 3.94 -42.85
CA ILE A 76 -25.00 3.58 -42.50
C ILE A 76 -24.36 4.69 -41.66
N ILE A 77 -24.53 5.96 -42.05
CA ILE A 77 -24.01 7.11 -41.30
C ILE A 77 -24.66 7.14 -39.92
N GLY A 78 -25.99 7.00 -39.84
CA GLY A 78 -26.72 6.96 -38.58
C GLY A 78 -26.26 5.83 -37.65
N ALA A 79 -26.10 4.62 -38.19
CA ALA A 79 -25.59 3.47 -37.44
C ALA A 79 -24.16 3.71 -36.93
N THR A 80 -23.29 4.30 -37.74
CA THR A 80 -21.91 4.63 -37.38
C THR A 80 -21.85 5.66 -36.26
N VAL A 81 -22.64 6.73 -36.38
CA VAL A 81 -22.75 7.79 -35.34
C VAL A 81 -23.30 7.21 -34.04
N ASN A 82 -24.34 6.38 -34.11
CA ASN A 82 -24.93 5.75 -32.94
C ASN A 82 -23.92 4.82 -32.23
N LEU A 83 -23.21 3.98 -32.98
CA LEU A 83 -22.15 3.12 -32.43
C LEU A 83 -21.01 3.94 -31.80
N ALA A 84 -20.62 5.06 -32.41
CA ALA A 84 -19.62 5.96 -31.85
C ALA A 84 -20.08 6.59 -30.53
N LEU A 85 -21.34 7.03 -30.45
CA LEU A 85 -21.94 7.57 -29.22
C LEU A 85 -21.97 6.54 -28.09
N VAL A 86 -22.39 5.31 -28.38
CA VAL A 86 -22.41 4.22 -27.40
C VAL A 86 -21.00 3.92 -26.90
N LYS A 87 -20.02 3.79 -27.80
CA LYS A 87 -18.62 3.56 -27.39
C LYS A 87 -18.09 4.69 -26.52
N LEU A 88 -18.41 5.94 -26.85
CA LEU A 88 -17.99 7.11 -26.08
C LEU A 88 -18.65 7.12 -24.68
N ALA A 89 -19.91 6.69 -24.60
CA ALA A 89 -20.67 6.57 -23.37
C ALA A 89 -20.13 5.53 -22.38
N LEU A 90 -19.63 4.41 -22.88
CA LEU A 90 -19.12 3.30 -22.07
C LEU A 90 -17.67 3.51 -21.57
N ARG A 91 -16.92 4.45 -22.17
CA ARG A 91 -15.54 4.76 -21.75
C ARG A 91 -15.35 4.97 -20.23
N PRO A 92 -16.14 5.84 -19.56
CA PRO A 92 -15.98 6.05 -18.12
C PRO A 92 -16.26 4.80 -17.28
N VAL A 93 -17.22 3.97 -17.68
CA VAL A 93 -17.53 2.70 -16.99
C VAL A 93 -16.34 1.74 -17.09
N ASN A 94 -15.73 1.61 -18.27
CA ASN A 94 -14.54 0.78 -18.44
C ASN A 94 -13.34 1.31 -17.64
N ALA A 95 -13.27 2.62 -17.38
CA ALA A 95 -12.23 3.21 -16.54
C ALA A 95 -12.43 2.83 -15.06
N LEU A 96 -13.68 2.86 -14.58
CA LEU A 96 -14.04 2.40 -13.24
C LEU A 96 -13.69 0.93 -13.04
N GLU A 97 -14.04 0.07 -13.99
CA GLU A 97 -13.72 -1.36 -13.95
C GLU A 97 -12.21 -1.61 -13.87
N ARG A 98 -11.42 -0.93 -14.69
CA ARG A 98 -9.96 -1.04 -14.66
C ARG A 98 -9.39 -0.65 -13.29
N VAL A 99 -9.84 0.48 -12.74
CA VAL A 99 -9.37 0.93 -11.42
C VAL A 99 -9.80 -0.04 -10.33
N ALA A 100 -11.04 -0.54 -10.36
CA ALA A 100 -11.52 -1.53 -9.40
C ALA A 100 -10.67 -2.81 -9.43
N LYS A 101 -10.30 -3.30 -10.63
CA LYS A 101 -9.40 -4.45 -10.78
C LYS A 101 -8.02 -4.16 -10.20
N LEU A 102 -7.42 -3.01 -10.52
CA LEU A 102 -6.11 -2.61 -10.00
C LEU A 102 -6.11 -2.48 -8.47
N VAL A 103 -7.20 -1.96 -7.90
CA VAL A 103 -7.40 -1.86 -6.46
C VAL A 103 -7.50 -3.25 -5.81
N SER A 104 -8.19 -4.20 -6.46
CA SER A 104 -8.25 -5.60 -5.99
C SER A 104 -6.87 -6.29 -6.01
N GLU A 105 -5.99 -5.87 -6.92
CA GLU A 105 -4.58 -6.29 -7.00
C GLU A 105 -3.68 -5.53 -6.00
N GLY A 106 -4.25 -4.68 -5.15
CA GLY A 106 -3.53 -3.92 -4.11
C GLY A 106 -2.91 -2.61 -4.58
N ARG A 107 -3.15 -2.19 -5.83
CA ARG A 107 -2.64 -0.92 -6.39
C ARG A 107 -3.54 0.26 -6.05
N LEU A 108 -3.46 0.69 -4.79
CA LEU A 108 -4.26 1.79 -4.24
C LEU A 108 -3.83 3.21 -4.68
N ALA A 109 -2.80 3.35 -5.51
CA ALA A 109 -2.35 4.65 -6.03
C ALA A 109 -3.10 5.09 -7.29
N GLU A 110 -3.78 4.17 -7.97
CA GLU A 110 -4.48 4.44 -9.21
C GLU A 110 -5.81 5.16 -8.93
N ARG A 111 -6.18 6.12 -9.78
CA ARG A 111 -7.40 6.93 -9.62
C ARG A 111 -8.24 6.89 -10.89
N VAL A 112 -9.54 7.03 -10.72
CA VAL A 112 -10.48 7.13 -11.84
C VAL A 112 -10.28 8.50 -12.50
N PRO A 113 -9.94 8.55 -13.80
CA PRO A 113 -9.71 9.81 -14.49
C PRO A 113 -11.01 10.59 -14.70
N ALA A 114 -10.92 11.91 -14.64
CA ALA A 114 -12.05 12.78 -14.97
C ALA A 114 -12.49 12.54 -16.42
N SER A 115 -13.77 12.20 -16.60
CA SER A 115 -14.33 11.90 -17.91
C SER A 115 -15.22 13.06 -18.36
N VAL A 116 -14.82 13.75 -19.43
CA VAL A 116 -15.56 14.91 -19.98
C VAL A 116 -16.99 14.52 -20.40
N VAL A 117 -17.17 13.27 -20.87
CA VAL A 117 -18.44 12.74 -21.42
C VAL A 117 -19.35 12.14 -20.34
N ALA A 118 -18.85 11.97 -19.11
CA ALA A 118 -19.64 11.42 -18.00
C ALA A 118 -20.80 12.37 -17.65
N ASP A 119 -21.93 11.78 -17.26
CA ASP A 119 -23.01 12.56 -16.68
C ASP A 119 -22.68 12.95 -15.22
N ARG A 120 -23.57 13.73 -14.59
CA ARG A 120 -23.39 14.16 -13.20
C ARG A 120 -23.30 12.99 -12.22
N LYS A 121 -24.08 11.92 -12.44
CA LYS A 121 -24.11 10.74 -11.55
C LYS A 121 -22.80 9.98 -11.60
N LEU A 122 -22.29 9.72 -12.80
CA LEU A 122 -21.05 8.98 -13.03
C LEU A 122 -19.83 9.80 -12.61
N THR A 123 -19.89 11.12 -12.75
CA THR A 123 -18.89 12.05 -12.19
C THR A 123 -18.87 11.97 -10.66
N HIS A 124 -20.03 12.06 -10.01
CA HIS A 124 -20.12 11.94 -8.55
C HIS A 124 -19.61 10.57 -8.07
N LEU A 125 -19.98 9.48 -8.74
CA LEU A 125 -19.49 8.15 -8.42
C LEU A 125 -17.96 8.05 -8.53
N SER A 126 -17.37 8.63 -9.57
CA SER A 126 -15.92 8.65 -9.76
C SER A 126 -15.21 9.43 -8.63
N ILE A 127 -15.80 10.55 -8.19
CA ILE A 127 -15.30 11.33 -7.05
C ILE A 127 -15.39 10.52 -5.76
N THR A 128 -16.56 9.98 -5.44
CA THR A 128 -16.77 9.16 -4.22
C THR A 128 -15.85 7.96 -4.18
N ILE A 129 -15.64 7.27 -5.31
CA ILE A 129 -14.70 6.15 -5.39
C ILE A 129 -13.27 6.63 -5.12
N ASN A 130 -12.84 7.74 -5.72
CA ASN A 130 -11.51 8.28 -5.46
C ASN A 130 -11.32 8.68 -3.98
N GLU A 131 -12.32 9.28 -3.35
CA GLU A 131 -12.30 9.59 -1.91
C GLU A 131 -12.19 8.31 -1.05
N MET A 132 -12.94 7.26 -1.39
CA MET A 132 -12.82 5.96 -0.73
C MET A 132 -11.43 5.36 -0.90
N LEU A 133 -10.83 5.47 -2.09
CA LEU A 133 -9.46 4.99 -2.35
C LEU A 133 -8.42 5.77 -1.57
N ASP A 134 -8.59 7.08 -1.41
CA ASP A 134 -7.71 7.91 -0.57
C ASP A 134 -7.79 7.48 0.90
N SER A 135 -9.00 7.26 1.41
CA SER A 135 -9.22 6.77 2.78
C SER A 135 -8.59 5.39 3.01
N LEU A 136 -8.76 4.47 2.05
CA LEU A 136 -8.19 3.13 2.11
C LEU A 136 -6.66 3.16 2.06
N ALA A 137 -6.07 3.96 1.18
CA ALA A 137 -4.63 4.14 1.08
C ALA A 137 -4.04 4.72 2.39
N ALA A 138 -4.69 5.75 2.96
CA ALA A 138 -4.29 6.34 4.23
C ALA A 138 -4.41 5.33 5.39
N GLY A 139 -5.48 4.54 5.44
CA GLY A 139 -5.68 3.50 6.45
C GLY A 139 -4.60 2.42 6.40
N ARG A 140 -4.26 1.93 5.19
CA ARG A 140 -3.18 0.96 5.00
C ARG A 140 -1.83 1.50 5.42
N GLU A 141 -1.52 2.76 5.10
CA GLU A 141 -0.26 3.37 5.52
C GLU A 141 -0.17 3.55 7.03
N ARG A 142 -1.27 3.92 7.70
CA ARG A 142 -1.33 3.98 9.17
C ARG A 142 -1.09 2.61 9.79
N MET A 143 -1.76 1.56 9.29
CA MET A 143 -1.54 0.20 9.79
C MET A 143 -0.11 -0.26 9.60
N ARG A 144 0.51 0.05 8.45
CA ARG A 144 1.92 -0.25 8.19
C ARG A 144 2.85 0.43 9.19
N LYS A 145 2.60 1.71 9.48
CA LYS A 145 3.39 2.49 10.46
C LYS A 145 3.22 1.95 11.88
N LEU A 146 1.99 1.72 12.31
CA LEU A 146 1.70 1.14 13.64
C LEU A 146 2.33 -0.25 13.78
N GLY A 147 2.24 -1.09 12.75
CA GLY A 147 2.91 -2.39 12.74
C GLY A 147 4.43 -2.28 12.92
N ALA A 148 5.06 -1.33 12.23
CA ALA A 148 6.50 -1.08 12.38
C ALA A 148 6.86 -0.54 13.77
N GLU A 149 6.04 0.37 14.34
CA GLU A 149 6.24 0.89 15.69
C GLU A 149 6.09 -0.19 16.76
N VAL A 150 5.12 -1.11 16.60
CA VAL A 150 4.92 -2.25 17.52
C VAL A 150 6.13 -3.18 17.49
N VAL A 151 6.60 -3.55 16.30
CA VAL A 151 7.79 -4.42 16.16
C VAL A 151 9.00 -3.75 16.81
N TYR A 152 9.22 -2.46 16.56
CA TYR A 152 10.34 -1.72 17.15
C TYR A 152 10.21 -1.61 18.69
N ALA A 153 9.00 -1.40 19.20
CA ALA A 153 8.74 -1.36 20.63
C ALA A 153 9.00 -2.72 21.28
N GLU A 154 8.56 -3.81 20.66
CA GLU A 154 8.81 -5.19 21.12
C GLU A 154 10.31 -5.51 21.14
N GLU A 155 11.05 -5.17 20.08
CA GLU A 155 12.50 -5.36 20.03
C GLU A 155 13.22 -4.57 21.13
N ARG A 156 12.80 -3.32 21.37
CA ARG A 156 13.35 -2.48 22.43
C ARG A 156 13.06 -3.05 23.81
N GLU A 157 11.84 -3.53 24.05
CA GLU A 157 11.45 -4.18 25.31
C GLU A 157 12.26 -5.45 25.53
N ARG A 158 12.38 -6.32 24.53
CA ARG A 158 13.22 -7.52 24.60
C ARG A 158 14.68 -7.20 24.93
N ALA A 159 15.25 -6.16 24.30
CA ALA A 159 16.60 -5.70 24.58
C ALA A 159 16.75 -5.12 26.00
N GLN A 160 15.70 -4.48 26.53
CA GLN A 160 15.68 -3.99 27.91
C GLN A 160 15.61 -5.15 28.90
N VAL A 161 14.69 -6.09 28.71
CA VAL A 161 14.53 -7.29 29.57
C VAL A 161 15.82 -8.12 29.58
N ALA A 162 16.44 -8.34 28.41
CA ALA A 162 17.70 -9.09 28.33
C ALA A 162 18.84 -8.46 29.14
N ARG A 163 18.93 -7.11 29.14
CA ARG A 163 19.90 -6.36 29.95
C ARG A 163 19.57 -6.43 31.43
N GLU A 164 18.32 -6.19 31.81
CA GLU A 164 17.89 -6.24 33.21
C GLU A 164 18.09 -7.63 33.83
N LEU A 165 17.81 -8.70 33.09
CA LEU A 165 18.10 -10.07 33.52
C LEU A 165 19.61 -10.31 33.71
N HIS A 166 20.44 -9.83 32.78
CA HIS A 166 21.89 -9.99 32.85
C HIS A 166 22.48 -9.22 34.04
N ASP A 167 22.07 -7.97 34.22
CA ASP A 167 22.60 -7.08 35.23
C ASP A 167 22.10 -7.46 36.63
N SER A 168 20.80 -7.67 36.83
CA SER A 168 20.27 -7.95 38.17
C SER A 168 20.52 -9.40 38.60
N VAL A 169 20.06 -10.36 37.80
CA VAL A 169 20.06 -11.77 38.21
C VAL A 169 21.43 -12.40 37.96
N GLY A 170 22.07 -12.08 36.84
CA GLY A 170 23.42 -12.56 36.52
C GLY A 170 24.45 -12.11 37.55
N GLN A 171 24.43 -10.84 37.97
CA GLN A 171 25.35 -10.35 39.00
C GLN A 171 25.04 -10.94 40.38
N THR A 172 23.76 -11.10 40.75
CA THR A 172 23.37 -11.71 42.03
C THR A 172 23.84 -13.16 42.14
N LEU A 173 23.67 -13.96 41.08
CA LEU A 173 24.15 -15.36 41.05
C LEU A 173 25.69 -15.44 41.07
N ALA A 174 26.38 -14.50 40.40
CA ALA A 174 27.83 -14.43 40.46
C ALA A 174 28.32 -14.10 41.88
N ALA A 175 27.71 -13.12 42.55
CA ALA A 175 28.03 -12.76 43.92
C ALA A 175 27.78 -13.93 44.89
N ALA A 176 26.64 -14.62 44.76
CA ALA A 176 26.33 -15.83 45.54
C ALA A 176 27.38 -16.93 45.31
N SER A 177 27.81 -17.13 44.06
CA SER A 177 28.85 -18.11 43.72
C SER A 177 30.19 -17.78 44.39
N PHE A 178 30.57 -16.49 44.45
CA PHE A 178 31.79 -16.05 45.14
C PHE A 178 31.70 -16.25 46.66
N GLN A 179 30.56 -15.93 47.29
CA GLN A 179 30.38 -16.14 48.73
C GLN A 179 30.48 -17.62 49.11
N ILE A 180 29.87 -18.50 48.31
CA ILE A 180 29.96 -19.96 48.52
C ILE A 180 31.39 -20.46 48.34
N ALA A 181 32.13 -19.94 47.35
CA ALA A 181 33.53 -20.29 47.14
C ALA A 181 34.41 -19.88 48.32
N ALA A 182 34.18 -18.69 48.89
CA ALA A 182 34.91 -18.22 50.08
C ALA A 182 34.64 -19.12 51.30
N VAL A 183 33.36 -19.40 51.58
CA VAL A 183 32.95 -20.27 52.70
C VAL A 183 33.50 -21.69 52.54
N ALA A 184 33.52 -22.23 51.32
CA ALA A 184 34.10 -23.55 51.06
C ALA A 184 35.61 -23.63 51.33
N HIS A 185 36.33 -22.50 51.21
CA HIS A 185 37.76 -22.41 51.48
C HIS A 185 38.08 -22.33 52.98
N GLU A 186 37.19 -21.71 53.77
CA GLU A 186 37.36 -21.54 55.22
C GLU A 186 36.98 -22.80 56.02
N ILE A 187 36.07 -23.64 55.50
CA ILE A 187 35.55 -24.79 56.24
C ILE A 187 36.46 -26.02 56.05
N GLY A 188 37.22 -26.37 57.10
CA GLY A 188 38.05 -27.58 57.17
C GLY A 188 37.29 -28.92 57.28
N ASN A 189 35.99 -28.95 57.00
CA ASN A 189 35.14 -30.15 57.08
C ASN A 189 34.77 -30.67 55.68
N HIS A 190 35.19 -31.89 55.36
CA HIS A 190 34.95 -32.54 54.06
C HIS A 190 33.47 -32.68 53.67
N ALA A 191 32.58 -33.01 54.62
CA ALA A 191 31.16 -33.19 54.31
C ALA A 191 30.45 -31.85 53.99
N ALA A 192 30.85 -30.76 54.66
CA ALA A 192 30.36 -29.42 54.38
C ALA A 192 30.90 -28.89 53.05
N SER A 193 32.18 -29.15 52.74
CA SER A 193 32.81 -28.78 51.47
C SER A 193 32.13 -29.45 50.27
N ALA A 194 31.79 -30.74 50.37
CA ALA A 194 31.05 -31.47 49.33
C ALA A 194 29.63 -30.90 49.08
N ARG A 195 28.90 -30.50 50.13
CA ARG A 195 27.60 -29.83 49.97
C ARG A 195 27.73 -28.47 49.29
N LEU A 196 28.73 -27.67 49.67
CA LEU A 196 28.98 -26.36 49.06
C LEU A 196 29.39 -26.46 47.59
N ALA A 197 30.15 -27.50 47.21
CA ALA A 197 30.44 -27.79 45.82
C ALA A 197 29.17 -28.07 45.00
N GLY A 198 28.21 -28.80 45.55
CA GLY A 198 26.89 -29.03 44.94
C GLY A 198 26.09 -27.74 44.74
N VAL A 199 26.05 -26.85 45.74
CA VAL A 199 25.36 -25.55 45.61
C VAL A 199 26.04 -24.65 44.57
N ARG A 200 27.37 -24.66 44.51
CA ARG A 200 28.13 -23.92 43.49
C ARG A 200 27.79 -24.40 42.08
N GLU A 201 27.65 -25.70 41.87
CA GLU A 201 27.26 -26.23 40.56
C GLU A 201 25.83 -25.80 40.19
N LEU A 202 24.88 -25.84 41.13
CA LEU A 202 23.52 -25.33 40.89
C LEU A 202 23.50 -23.84 40.50
N LEU A 203 24.30 -23.00 41.16
CA LEU A 203 24.41 -21.58 40.79
C LEU A 203 25.05 -21.40 39.41
N ARG A 204 26.07 -22.20 39.08
CA ARG A 204 26.73 -22.18 37.77
C ARG A 204 25.72 -22.53 36.66
N THR A 205 24.93 -23.59 36.84
CA THR A 205 23.86 -23.98 35.91
C THR A 205 22.81 -22.89 35.75
N ALA A 206 22.31 -22.31 36.86
CA ALA A 206 21.34 -21.22 36.81
C ALA A 206 21.89 -19.99 36.06
N LEU A 207 23.18 -19.69 36.22
CA LEU A 207 23.84 -18.57 35.56
C LEU A 207 24.00 -18.83 34.04
N GLU A 208 24.29 -20.07 33.64
CA GLU A 208 24.29 -20.48 32.23
C GLU A 208 22.89 -20.42 31.61
N GLU A 209 21.85 -20.86 32.32
CA GLU A 209 20.45 -20.77 31.87
C GLU A 209 20.03 -19.31 31.63
N ILE A 210 20.32 -18.39 32.56
CA ILE A 210 20.00 -16.97 32.40
C ILE A 210 20.75 -16.35 31.24
N ARG A 211 22.03 -16.70 31.06
CA ARG A 211 22.81 -16.25 29.90
C ARG A 211 22.18 -16.72 28.59
N ASN A 212 21.70 -17.97 28.55
CA ASN A 212 21.02 -18.51 27.38
C ASN A 212 19.69 -17.80 27.10
N VAL A 213 18.88 -17.52 28.14
CA VAL A 213 17.63 -16.76 28.00
C VAL A 213 17.91 -15.34 27.51
N SER A 214 18.87 -14.63 28.11
CA SER A 214 19.25 -13.28 27.71
C SER A 214 19.71 -13.20 26.25
N ARG A 215 20.54 -14.16 25.79
CA ARG A 215 20.95 -14.26 24.37
C ARG A 215 19.78 -14.58 23.44
N SER A 216 18.82 -15.38 23.88
CA SER A 216 17.64 -15.73 23.06
C SER A 216 16.65 -14.58 22.92
N LEU A 217 16.54 -13.73 23.95
CA LEU A 217 15.69 -12.53 23.94
C LEU A 217 16.31 -11.42 23.10
N HIS A 218 17.64 -11.33 23.10
CA HIS A 218 18.35 -10.31 22.34
C HIS A 218 19.63 -10.90 21.74
N PRO A 219 19.56 -11.45 20.51
CA PRO A 219 20.74 -11.90 19.78
C PRO A 219 21.54 -10.66 19.35
N ARG A 220 22.31 -10.09 20.28
CA ARG A 220 23.15 -8.87 20.13
C ARG A 220 24.18 -8.95 19.01
N VAL A 221 24.39 -10.12 18.43
CA VAL A 221 25.31 -10.28 17.29
C VAL A 221 24.70 -9.71 16.01
N ALA A 222 23.37 -9.56 15.92
CA ALA A 222 22.71 -9.08 14.72
C ALA A 222 22.68 -7.55 14.55
N THR A 223 22.72 -6.78 15.64
CA THR A 223 22.38 -5.34 15.58
C THR A 223 23.61 -4.42 15.47
N ASP A 224 24.77 -4.83 16.01
CA ASP A 224 25.97 -3.98 16.07
C ASP A 224 27.03 -4.31 15.00
N LEU A 225 26.98 -5.50 14.39
CA LEU A 225 28.01 -6.01 13.46
C LEU A 225 27.55 -6.05 11.99
N GLY A 226 26.35 -5.55 11.69
CA GLY A 226 25.77 -5.53 10.35
C GLY A 226 25.05 -6.83 9.95
N LEU A 227 24.21 -6.73 8.92
CA LEU A 227 23.41 -7.83 8.35
C LEU A 227 24.21 -9.11 8.04
N PRO A 228 25.47 -9.06 7.54
CA PRO A 228 26.27 -10.26 7.30
C PRO A 228 26.49 -11.08 8.57
N THR A 229 26.97 -10.43 9.63
CA THR A 229 27.29 -11.05 10.91
C THR A 229 26.03 -11.54 11.63
N ALA A 230 24.90 -10.87 11.41
CA ALA A 230 23.58 -11.32 11.87
C ALA A 230 23.16 -12.66 11.27
N LEU A 231 23.37 -12.82 9.96
CA LEU A 231 23.01 -14.02 9.21
C LEU A 231 23.94 -15.18 9.60
N GLU A 232 25.24 -14.94 9.71
CA GLU A 232 26.22 -15.96 10.17
C GLU A 232 25.88 -16.48 11.57
N ALA A 233 25.62 -15.58 12.53
CA ALA A 233 25.25 -15.95 13.90
C ALA A 233 23.92 -16.72 13.98
N LEU A 234 22.96 -16.42 13.08
CA LEU A 234 21.73 -17.19 12.96
C LEU A 234 22.00 -18.58 12.37
N GLY A 235 22.91 -18.69 11.40
CA GLY A 235 23.36 -19.97 10.84
C GLY A 235 23.93 -20.87 11.93
N ASP A 236 24.90 -20.35 12.70
CA ASP A 236 25.54 -21.06 13.80
C ASP A 236 24.54 -21.51 14.89
N ALA A 237 23.63 -20.61 15.28
CA ALA A 237 22.60 -20.93 16.27
C ALA A 237 21.61 -21.99 15.78
N THR A 238 21.32 -22.02 14.47
CA THR A 238 20.41 -23.00 13.86
C THR A 238 21.08 -24.36 13.71
N GLN A 239 22.38 -24.39 13.38
CA GLN A 239 23.18 -25.62 13.32
C GLN A 239 23.45 -26.23 14.71
N GLN A 240 23.54 -25.41 15.75
CA GLN A 240 23.63 -25.93 17.14
C GLN A 240 22.30 -26.53 17.65
N ARG A 241 21.16 -26.08 17.11
CA ARG A 241 19.82 -26.52 17.52
C ARG A 241 19.20 -27.59 16.63
N SER A 242 19.77 -27.82 15.45
CA SER A 242 19.26 -28.77 14.46
C SER A 242 20.40 -29.62 13.87
N LEU A 243 20.07 -30.81 13.35
CA LEU A 243 21.04 -31.67 12.68
C LEU A 243 21.33 -31.24 11.22
N VAL A 244 20.98 -30.00 10.86
CA VAL A 244 21.09 -29.48 9.50
C VAL A 244 22.35 -28.64 9.40
N ASP A 245 23.19 -28.93 8.39
CA ASP A 245 24.37 -28.14 8.07
C ASP A 245 23.91 -26.82 7.42
N VAL A 246 24.23 -25.68 8.04
CA VAL A 246 23.78 -24.36 7.59
C VAL A 246 24.99 -23.53 7.20
N GLN A 247 25.21 -23.36 5.89
CA GLN A 247 26.22 -22.45 5.37
C GLN A 247 25.59 -21.10 5.02
N VAL A 248 26.14 -20.04 5.59
CA VAL A 248 25.78 -18.66 5.28
C VAL A 248 26.89 -18.09 4.41
N ASN A 249 26.53 -17.65 3.20
CA ASN A 249 27.46 -16.95 2.31
C ASN A 249 26.94 -15.54 2.09
N VAL A 250 27.77 -14.55 2.42
CA VAL A 250 27.42 -13.13 2.31
C VAL A 250 28.39 -12.48 1.33
N ASP A 251 27.87 -11.97 0.22
CA ASP A 251 28.62 -11.24 -0.81
C ASP A 251 28.97 -9.80 -0.39
#